data_AF-A0A8J2ZED6-F1
#
_entry.id   AF-A0A8J2ZED6-F1
#
_cell.length_a   1.000
_cell.length_b   1.000
_cell.length_c   1.000
_cell.angle_alpha   90.00
_cell.angle_beta   90.00
_cell.angle_gamma   90.00
#
_symmetry.space_group_name_H-M   'P 1'
#
loop_
_entity.id
_entity.type
_entity.pdbx_description
1 polymer ?
#
loop_
_entity_poly.entity_id
_entity_poly.type
_entity_poly.pdbx_seq_one_letter_code
_entity_poly.pdbx_strand_id
1 'polypeptide(L)'
;MLERVPHVTLKSIASNAEIDVIHEKWQPKLDAARAALNAVLGTAHEEWQVPRSLPEDAPAPAREAHAAFWQARRERQAEMDASIARNAEVEFLHDRPYPKKGAVRVTGPFTVESLSPHRVLPADEEDEAVVEALAAEAGEAPPPRRRLRPNSEATASTGDDFVTAVLDNLAKAGVQNTKKNERLTFATIRPWPGKGHVAAEATYEEAGQQRRAAIVIGPEYGTVGQELVREAARECRDWADALVVCGFAFDPQVGETTMNLGRLTVLKARMSQELHAADAYKAGGGNLFVVFGEPDIALDRTKDGACIVRLRGVDIFDPTTGEVRSSGKVEEDVACWFVDTDYDGDSFFVRQAYFLGGKDPFEKLKTALKAEVDEAAWSTLYAKESRPFPAPKSGRIAVKVINHYGDEAMRVFKVG
;
A
#
# COMPACT_ATOMS: atom_id res chain seq x y z
N MET A 1 6.59 -37.27 -5.36
CA MET A 1 6.81 -38.35 -4.36
C MET A 1 5.91 -38.04 -3.19
N LEU A 2 4.97 -38.93 -2.85
CA LEU A 2 4.01 -38.69 -1.76
C LEU A 2 4.73 -38.88 -0.42
N GLU A 3 4.76 -37.84 0.41
CA GLU A 3 5.32 -37.91 1.76
C GLU A 3 4.18 -37.83 2.78
N ARG A 4 4.18 -38.78 3.71
CA ARG A 4 3.23 -38.87 4.81
C ARG A 4 3.77 -38.05 5.97
N VAL A 5 3.06 -36.99 6.35
CA VAL A 5 3.48 -36.09 7.45
C VAL A 5 2.38 -36.06 8.52
N PRO A 6 2.72 -36.05 9.82
CA PRO A 6 1.72 -35.89 10.88
C PRO A 6 1.06 -34.50 10.82
N HIS A 7 -0.27 -34.48 10.73
CA HIS A 7 -1.11 -33.29 10.83
C HIS A 7 -1.44 -33.03 12.29
N VAL A 8 -0.56 -32.28 12.96
CA VAL A 8 -0.69 -31.97 14.38
C VAL A 8 -1.69 -30.83 14.57
N THR A 9 -2.78 -31.10 15.28
CA THR A 9 -3.79 -30.10 15.67
C THR A 9 -3.84 -29.97 17.18
N LEU A 10 -4.44 -28.87 17.68
CA LEU A 10 -4.69 -28.70 19.12
C LEU A 10 -5.46 -29.89 19.71
N LYS A 11 -6.39 -30.48 18.93
CA LYS A 11 -7.15 -31.67 19.33
C LYS A 11 -6.23 -32.88 19.53
N SER A 12 -5.31 -33.15 18.60
CA SER A 12 -4.40 -34.32 18.69
C SER A 12 -3.42 -34.22 19.86
N ILE A 13 -3.16 -33.01 20.36
CA ILE A 13 -2.37 -32.78 21.57
C ILE A 13 -3.26 -33.00 22.81
N ALA A 14 -4.41 -32.34 22.88
CA ALA A 14 -5.27 -32.36 24.06
C ALA A 14 -5.90 -33.72 24.36
N SER A 15 -6.12 -34.57 23.36
CA SER A 15 -6.69 -35.92 23.53
C SER A 15 -5.64 -37.00 23.77
N ASN A 16 -4.35 -36.66 23.80
CA ASN A 16 -3.28 -37.65 23.90
C ASN A 16 -2.91 -37.92 25.37
N ALA A 17 -3.50 -38.98 25.94
CA ALA A 17 -3.23 -39.41 27.31
C ALA A 17 -1.78 -39.84 27.58
N GLU A 18 -0.98 -40.15 26.55
CA GLU A 18 0.46 -40.44 26.73
C GLU A 18 1.24 -39.20 27.19
N ILE A 19 0.78 -37.99 26.87
CA ILE A 19 1.47 -36.76 27.27
C ILE A 19 1.49 -36.63 28.80
N ASP A 20 0.38 -36.95 29.46
CA ASP A 20 0.28 -36.91 30.92
C ASP A 20 1.22 -37.93 31.57
N VAL A 21 1.31 -39.14 31.01
CA VAL A 21 2.23 -40.20 31.48
C VAL A 21 3.69 -39.77 31.29
N ILE A 22 4.03 -39.16 30.15
CA ILE A 22 5.38 -38.63 29.89
C ILE A 22 5.67 -37.49 30.87
N HIS A 23 4.70 -36.62 31.14
CA HIS A 23 4.84 -35.53 32.10
C HIS A 23 5.13 -36.08 33.50
N GLU A 24 4.34 -37.03 34.02
CA GLU A 24 4.54 -37.66 35.32
C GLU A 24 5.91 -38.35 35.45
N LYS A 25 6.39 -38.98 34.37
CA LYS A 25 7.72 -39.62 34.32
C LYS A 25 8.88 -38.62 34.41
N TRP A 26 8.76 -37.46 33.75
CA TRP A 26 9.86 -36.50 33.62
C TRP A 26 9.84 -35.39 34.67
N GLN A 27 8.68 -35.07 35.24
CA GLN A 27 8.54 -34.05 36.28
C GLN A 27 9.51 -34.25 37.47
N PRO A 28 9.63 -35.45 38.08
CA PRO A 28 10.56 -35.63 39.21
C PRO A 28 12.03 -35.46 38.81
N LYS A 29 12.40 -35.80 37.56
CA LYS A 29 13.77 -35.61 37.05
C LYS A 29 14.08 -34.13 36.84
N LEU A 30 13.13 -33.36 36.31
CA LEU A 30 13.24 -31.92 36.14
C LEU A 30 13.27 -31.19 37.48
N ASP A 31 12.47 -31.62 38.44
CA ASP A 31 12.47 -31.06 39.79
C ASP A 31 13.81 -31.29 40.50
N ALA A 32 14.39 -32.48 40.37
CA ALA A 32 15.72 -32.77 40.90
C ALA A 32 16.82 -31.93 40.23
N ALA A 33 16.79 -31.80 38.90
CA ALA A 33 17.75 -30.98 38.14
C ALA A 33 17.61 -29.49 38.48
N ARG A 34 16.37 -29.00 38.64
CA ARG A 34 16.05 -27.64 39.06
C ARG A 34 16.53 -27.36 40.49
N ALA A 35 16.30 -28.27 41.42
CA ALA A 35 16.77 -28.14 42.79
C ALA A 35 18.31 -28.06 42.85
N ALA A 36 19.00 -28.88 42.06
CA ALA A 36 20.46 -28.81 41.93
C ALA A 36 20.93 -27.47 41.35
N LEU A 37 20.26 -26.96 40.32
CA LEU A 37 20.58 -25.66 39.72
C LEU A 37 20.35 -24.50 40.70
N ASN A 38 19.21 -24.50 41.40
CA ASN A 38 18.86 -23.49 42.40
C ASN A 38 19.83 -23.49 43.58
N ALA A 39 20.29 -24.65 44.02
CA ALA A 39 21.30 -24.76 45.08
C ALA A 39 22.64 -24.13 44.68
N VAL A 40 23.04 -24.25 43.41
CA VAL A 40 24.30 -23.68 42.92
C VAL A 40 24.20 -22.18 42.65
N LEU A 41 23.04 -21.71 42.19
CA LEU A 41 22.81 -20.28 41.91
C LEU A 41 22.39 -19.47 43.14
N GLY A 42 21.99 -20.12 44.24
CA GLY A 42 21.42 -19.45 45.41
C GLY A 42 20.05 -18.81 45.13
N THR A 43 19.33 -19.33 44.15
CA THR A 43 18.04 -18.81 43.66
C THR A 43 16.90 -19.76 43.97
N ALA A 44 15.65 -19.29 43.83
CA ALA A 44 14.44 -20.10 43.92
C ALA A 44 13.63 -20.01 42.62
N HIS A 45 14.26 -20.33 41.49
CA HIS A 45 13.59 -20.26 40.18
C HIS A 45 12.56 -21.39 40.03
N GLU A 46 11.36 -21.01 39.58
CA GLU A 46 10.38 -21.92 39.03
C GLU A 46 10.79 -22.43 37.64
N GLU A 47 10.18 -23.52 37.15
CA GLU A 47 10.57 -24.14 35.87
C GLU A 47 10.56 -23.17 34.67
N TRP A 48 9.61 -22.22 34.66
CA TRP A 48 9.46 -21.21 33.61
C TRP A 48 10.38 -19.98 33.81
N GLN A 49 11.07 -19.88 34.95
CA GLN A 49 11.94 -18.74 35.27
C GLN A 49 13.42 -19.02 35.00
N VAL A 50 13.80 -20.26 34.68
CA VAL A 50 15.19 -20.63 34.39
C VAL A 50 15.65 -19.96 33.08
N PRO A 51 16.71 -19.13 33.11
CA PRO A 51 17.22 -18.43 31.92
C PRO A 51 17.65 -19.40 30.81
N ARG A 52 17.50 -19.01 29.54
CA ARG A 52 17.94 -19.81 28.38
C ARG A 52 19.47 -19.86 28.25
N SER A 53 20.17 -18.82 28.69
CA SER A 53 21.62 -18.72 28.73
C SER A 53 22.05 -18.15 30.06
N LEU A 54 23.14 -18.67 30.62
CA LEU A 54 23.80 -18.07 31.78
C LEU A 54 24.83 -17.01 31.32
N PRO A 55 25.16 -16.03 32.18
CA PRO A 55 26.29 -15.14 31.97
C PRO A 55 27.61 -15.91 31.75
N GLU A 56 28.54 -15.37 30.94
CA GLU A 56 29.82 -16.04 30.61
C GLU A 56 30.72 -16.25 31.84
N ASP A 57 30.57 -15.41 32.85
CA ASP A 57 31.28 -15.45 34.14
C ASP A 57 30.68 -16.47 35.13
N ALA A 58 29.65 -17.22 34.74
CA ALA A 58 29.02 -18.20 35.61
C ALA A 58 30.01 -19.32 36.04
N PRO A 59 30.01 -19.72 37.33
CA PRO A 59 30.82 -20.83 37.83
C PRO A 59 30.58 -22.13 37.03
N ALA A 60 31.63 -22.93 36.81
CA ALA A 60 31.52 -24.19 36.06
C ALA A 60 30.43 -25.15 36.60
N PRO A 61 30.26 -25.32 37.94
CA PRO A 61 29.15 -26.13 38.47
C PRO A 61 27.75 -25.60 38.10
N ALA A 62 27.59 -24.28 37.95
CA ALA A 62 26.33 -23.67 37.57
C ALA A 62 26.00 -23.95 36.09
N ARG A 63 27.02 -23.91 35.22
CA ARG A 63 26.89 -24.23 33.80
C ARG A 63 26.53 -25.70 33.58
N GLU A 64 27.12 -26.61 34.33
CA GLU A 64 26.80 -28.04 34.25
C GLU A 64 25.38 -28.34 34.73
N ALA A 65 24.97 -27.78 35.87
CA ALA A 65 23.61 -27.94 36.39
C ALA A 65 22.56 -27.33 35.44
N HIS A 66 22.86 -26.20 34.82
CA HIS A 66 22.00 -25.55 33.83
C HIS A 66 21.88 -26.37 32.55
N ALA A 67 22.99 -26.90 32.04
CA ALA A 67 22.99 -27.78 30.89
C ALA A 67 22.18 -29.06 31.16
N ALA A 68 22.32 -29.66 32.35
CA ALA A 68 21.58 -30.85 32.75
C ALA A 68 20.06 -30.59 32.81
N PHE A 69 19.62 -29.46 33.38
CA PHE A 69 18.21 -29.08 33.38
C PHE A 69 17.65 -28.89 31.96
N TRP A 70 18.38 -28.18 31.09
CA TRP A 70 17.94 -27.96 29.70
C TRP A 70 18.02 -29.21 28.83
N GLN A 71 18.92 -30.15 29.11
CA GLN A 71 18.94 -31.47 28.47
C GLN A 71 17.68 -32.26 28.86
N ALA A 72 17.39 -32.39 30.16
CA ALA A 72 16.18 -33.09 30.63
C ALA A 72 14.89 -32.47 30.05
N ARG A 73 14.83 -31.14 29.91
CA ARG A 73 13.68 -30.45 29.30
C ARG A 73 13.55 -30.74 27.82
N ARG A 74 14.67 -30.78 27.08
CA ARG A 74 14.70 -31.14 25.65
C ARG A 74 14.32 -32.59 25.43
N GLU A 75 14.78 -33.50 26.28
CA GLU A 75 14.42 -34.92 26.22
C GLU A 75 12.93 -35.15 26.51
N ARG A 76 12.37 -34.48 27.54
CA ARG A 76 10.92 -34.49 27.80
C ARG A 76 10.15 -33.99 26.58
N GLN A 77 10.55 -32.85 26.01
CA GLN A 77 9.88 -32.29 24.83
C GLN A 77 9.97 -33.22 23.62
N ALA A 78 11.14 -33.82 23.37
CA ALA A 78 11.32 -34.76 22.28
C ALA A 78 10.45 -36.02 22.43
N GLU A 79 10.30 -36.55 23.66
CA GLU A 79 9.43 -37.70 23.93
C GLU A 79 7.94 -37.33 23.73
N MET A 80 7.53 -36.13 24.16
CA MET A 80 6.18 -35.59 23.92
C MET A 80 5.91 -35.38 22.43
N ASP A 81 6.82 -34.73 21.70
CA ASP A 81 6.69 -34.47 20.27
C ASP A 81 6.62 -35.79 19.47
N ALA A 82 7.40 -36.80 19.88
CA ALA A 82 7.33 -38.12 19.28
C ALA A 82 5.99 -38.82 19.53
N SER A 83 5.39 -38.65 20.72
CA SER A 83 4.05 -39.16 21.01
C SER A 83 2.98 -38.44 20.19
N ILE A 84 3.05 -37.11 20.12
CA ILE A 84 2.14 -36.29 19.31
C ILE A 84 2.22 -36.69 17.84
N ALA A 85 3.42 -36.89 17.29
CA ALA A 85 3.60 -37.30 15.91
C ALA A 85 3.06 -38.70 15.61
N ARG A 86 3.11 -39.64 16.57
CA ARG A 86 2.53 -40.99 16.43
C ARG A 86 1.01 -40.99 16.47
N ASN A 87 0.41 -40.13 17.30
CA ASN A 87 -1.03 -40.09 17.55
C ASN A 87 -1.78 -39.05 16.70
N ALA A 88 -1.07 -38.22 15.95
CA ALA A 88 -1.65 -37.29 15.00
C ALA A 88 -2.15 -38.00 13.74
N GLU A 89 -3.21 -37.44 13.15
CA GLU A 89 -3.70 -37.88 11.84
C GLU A 89 -2.62 -37.62 10.78
N VAL A 90 -2.53 -38.46 9.76
CA VAL A 90 -1.49 -38.34 8.73
C VAL A 90 -2.06 -37.67 7.50
N GLU A 91 -1.41 -36.60 7.05
CA GLU A 91 -1.74 -35.88 5.83
C GLU A 91 -0.73 -36.22 4.72
N PHE A 92 -1.21 -36.18 3.47
CA PHE A 92 -0.38 -36.38 2.29
C PHE A 92 -0.01 -35.02 1.71
N LEU A 93 1.29 -34.70 1.73
CA LEU A 93 1.77 -33.48 1.08
C LEU A 93 2.03 -33.76 -0.40
N HIS A 94 1.37 -32.96 -1.25
CA HIS A 94 1.60 -32.91 -2.70
C HIS A 94 2.59 -31.79 -3.03
N ASP A 95 3.45 -32.01 -4.03
CA ASP A 95 4.35 -31.00 -4.61
C ASP A 95 5.22 -30.21 -3.63
N ARG A 96 6.09 -30.91 -2.89
CA ARG A 96 7.14 -30.24 -2.11
C ARG A 96 8.11 -29.47 -3.02
N PRO A 97 8.53 -28.25 -2.63
CA PRO A 97 9.53 -27.50 -3.36
C PRO A 97 10.89 -28.21 -3.33
N TYR A 98 11.62 -28.15 -4.45
CA TYR A 98 12.94 -28.77 -4.57
C TYR A 98 14.00 -27.97 -3.80
N PRO A 99 14.92 -28.64 -3.08
CA PRO A 99 15.99 -27.95 -2.38
C PRO A 99 17.01 -27.37 -3.37
N LYS A 100 17.05 -26.04 -3.49
CA LYS A 100 18.05 -25.31 -4.28
C LYS A 100 19.22 -24.87 -3.39
N LYS A 101 20.31 -25.63 -3.39
CA LYS A 101 21.54 -25.29 -2.66
C LYS A 101 22.23 -24.07 -3.30
N GLY A 102 22.81 -23.19 -2.49
CA GLY A 102 23.53 -22.00 -2.95
C GLY A 102 22.67 -20.74 -3.15
N ALA A 103 21.35 -20.82 -2.96
CA ALA A 103 20.49 -19.65 -2.89
C ALA A 103 20.46 -19.09 -1.46
N VAL A 104 20.82 -17.82 -1.28
CA VAL A 104 20.69 -17.12 0.01
C VAL A 104 19.25 -16.61 0.12
N ARG A 105 18.52 -17.12 1.10
CA ARG A 105 17.16 -16.65 1.40
C ARG A 105 17.28 -15.36 2.22
N VAL A 106 16.83 -14.23 1.66
CA VAL A 106 16.88 -12.90 2.30
C VAL A 106 15.73 -12.70 3.30
N THR A 107 14.77 -13.63 3.35
CA THR A 107 13.56 -13.52 4.18
C THR A 107 13.50 -14.59 5.28
N GLY A 108 12.98 -14.19 6.44
CA GLY A 108 12.87 -15.02 7.64
C GLY A 108 11.56 -15.83 7.72
N PRO A 109 11.41 -16.71 8.74
CA PRO A 109 10.26 -17.61 8.88
C PRO A 109 8.91 -16.92 9.15
N PHE A 110 8.89 -15.61 9.39
CA PHE A 110 7.67 -14.80 9.59
C PHE A 110 7.46 -13.76 8.48
N THR A 111 8.24 -13.80 7.40
CA THR A 111 8.00 -12.92 6.25
C THR A 111 6.94 -13.57 5.37
N VAL A 112 5.72 -13.04 5.42
CA VAL A 112 4.65 -13.38 4.48
C VAL A 112 4.72 -12.36 3.35
N GLU A 113 5.04 -12.80 2.14
CA GLU A 113 4.63 -12.05 0.95
C GLU A 113 3.13 -12.18 0.84
N SER A 114 2.42 -11.05 0.91
CA SER A 114 1.05 -11.02 0.39
C SER A 114 1.17 -11.22 -1.11
N LEU A 115 0.92 -12.45 -1.57
CA LEU A 115 0.62 -12.66 -2.96
C LEU A 115 -0.71 -11.95 -3.18
N SER A 116 -0.65 -10.69 -3.63
CA SER A 116 -1.77 -10.11 -4.36
C SER A 116 -2.22 -11.18 -5.34
N PRO A 117 -3.49 -11.59 -5.35
CA PRO A 117 -3.95 -12.61 -6.28
C PRO A 117 -3.48 -12.18 -7.66
N HIS A 118 -2.68 -13.03 -8.30
CA HIS A 118 -2.15 -12.75 -9.62
C HIS A 118 -3.36 -12.84 -10.54
N ARG A 119 -4.07 -11.73 -10.72
CA ARG A 119 -5.02 -11.61 -11.81
C ARG A 119 -4.16 -11.63 -13.06
N VAL A 120 -4.28 -12.73 -13.81
CA VAL A 120 -3.62 -12.85 -15.11
C VAL A 120 -4.24 -11.78 -15.99
N LEU A 121 -3.46 -10.75 -16.32
CA LEU A 121 -3.83 -9.77 -17.33
C LEU A 121 -4.11 -10.51 -18.64
N PRO A 122 -5.28 -10.32 -19.27
CA PRO A 122 -5.39 -10.63 -20.68
C PRO A 122 -4.43 -9.69 -21.41
N ALA A 123 -3.49 -10.25 -22.17
CA ALA A 123 -2.71 -9.46 -23.12
C ALA A 123 -3.69 -8.78 -24.08
N ASP A 124 -3.62 -7.46 -24.19
CA ASP A 124 -4.28 -6.69 -25.24
C ASP A 124 -3.50 -6.82 -26.56
N GLU A 125 -4.08 -6.33 -27.66
CA GLU A 125 -3.46 -6.41 -29.00
C GLU A 125 -2.11 -5.67 -29.04
N GLU A 126 -1.89 -4.68 -28.17
CA GLU A 126 -0.62 -3.96 -28.03
C GLU A 126 0.44 -4.82 -27.34
N ASP A 127 0.09 -5.55 -26.27
CA ASP A 127 0.99 -6.54 -25.65
C ASP A 127 1.40 -7.66 -26.63
N GLU A 128 0.52 -8.04 -27.58
CA GLU A 128 0.90 -9.01 -28.63
C GLU A 128 2.01 -8.47 -29.54
N ALA A 129 1.92 -7.21 -29.95
CA ALA A 129 2.94 -6.56 -30.75
C ALA A 129 4.26 -6.38 -29.99
N VAL A 130 4.20 -6.09 -28.68
CA VAL A 130 5.38 -5.96 -27.82
C VAL A 130 6.07 -7.30 -27.62
N VAL A 131 5.31 -8.37 -27.36
CA VAL A 131 5.87 -9.72 -27.19
C VAL A 131 6.48 -10.23 -28.49
N GLU A 132 5.86 -9.94 -29.64
CA GLU A 132 6.41 -10.31 -30.95
C GLU A 132 7.68 -9.53 -31.29
N ALA A 133 7.74 -8.22 -30.97
CA ALA A 133 8.92 -7.40 -31.14
C ALA A 133 10.08 -7.89 -30.24
N LEU A 134 9.81 -8.22 -28.98
CA LEU A 134 10.81 -8.75 -28.04
C LEU A 134 11.32 -10.14 -28.47
N ALA A 135 10.43 -11.00 -28.97
CA ALA A 135 10.82 -12.31 -29.51
C ALA A 135 11.71 -12.16 -30.76
N ALA A 136 11.39 -11.21 -31.65
CA ALA A 136 12.18 -10.89 -32.82
C ALA A 136 13.57 -10.33 -32.46
N GLU A 137 13.67 -9.46 -31.46
CA GLU A 137 14.96 -8.95 -30.95
C GLU A 137 15.80 -10.05 -30.29
N ALA A 138 15.16 -10.96 -29.54
CA ALA A 138 15.85 -12.07 -28.88
C ALA A 138 16.26 -13.21 -29.84
N GLY A 139 15.78 -13.20 -31.09
CA GLY A 139 16.01 -14.28 -32.04
C GLY A 139 15.35 -15.61 -31.65
N GLU A 140 14.36 -15.56 -30.75
CA GLU A 140 13.64 -16.72 -30.24
C GLU A 140 12.23 -16.77 -30.82
N ALA A 141 11.75 -17.97 -31.15
CA ALA A 141 10.37 -18.14 -31.58
C ALA A 141 9.44 -17.89 -30.38
N PRO A 142 8.34 -17.12 -30.54
CA PRO A 142 7.39 -16.91 -29.46
C PRO A 142 6.83 -18.26 -28.97
N PRO A 143 6.68 -18.45 -27.64
CA PRO A 143 6.29 -19.73 -27.07
C PRO A 143 4.92 -20.21 -27.61
N PRO A 144 4.74 -21.52 -27.88
CA PRO A 144 3.49 -22.04 -28.40
C PRO A 144 2.37 -21.89 -27.36
N ARG A 145 1.41 -21.00 -27.62
CA ARG A 145 0.27 -20.76 -26.74
C ARG A 145 -0.69 -21.95 -26.74
N ARG A 146 -0.89 -22.58 -25.58
CA ARG A 146 -2.02 -23.49 -25.35
C ARG A 146 -3.25 -22.62 -25.09
N ARG A 147 -4.13 -22.45 -26.09
CA ARG A 147 -5.44 -21.82 -25.86
C ARG A 147 -6.18 -22.66 -24.81
N LEU A 148 -6.31 -22.15 -23.59
CA LEU A 148 -7.30 -22.67 -22.65
C LEU A 148 -8.66 -22.56 -23.35
N ARG A 149 -9.40 -23.67 -23.42
CA ARG A 149 -10.75 -23.68 -24.01
C ARG A 149 -11.59 -22.61 -23.28
N PRO A 150 -12.25 -21.69 -23.99
CA PRO A 150 -13.12 -20.72 -23.33
C PRO A 150 -14.32 -21.47 -22.74
N ASN A 151 -14.58 -21.27 -21.46
CA ASN A 151 -15.88 -21.63 -20.90
C ASN A 151 -16.88 -20.59 -21.42
N SER A 152 -17.84 -21.03 -22.23
CA SER A 152 -18.68 -20.18 -23.10
C SER A 152 -19.75 -19.33 -22.39
N GLU A 153 -19.55 -18.98 -21.12
CA GLU A 153 -20.47 -18.13 -20.34
C GLU A 153 -19.78 -16.93 -19.68
N ALA A 154 -18.45 -16.79 -19.79
CA ALA A 154 -17.68 -15.68 -19.22
C ALA A 154 -17.14 -14.73 -20.31
N THR A 155 -18.03 -14.20 -21.15
CA THR A 155 -17.70 -13.21 -22.20
C THR A 155 -18.17 -11.79 -21.83
N ALA A 156 -18.29 -11.48 -20.55
CA ALA A 156 -18.14 -10.10 -20.08
C ALA A 156 -16.65 -9.87 -19.83
N SER A 157 -16.10 -8.82 -20.42
CA SER A 157 -14.67 -8.56 -20.40
C SER A 157 -14.20 -8.29 -18.97
N THR A 158 -12.99 -8.70 -18.61
CA THR A 158 -12.42 -8.41 -17.27
C THR A 158 -12.36 -6.91 -16.97
N GLY A 159 -12.37 -6.06 -18.01
CA GLY A 159 -12.53 -4.60 -17.91
C GLY A 159 -13.94 -4.18 -17.48
N ASP A 160 -14.99 -4.85 -17.93
CA ASP A 160 -16.38 -4.61 -17.49
C ASP A 160 -16.55 -4.96 -16.01
N ASP A 161 -15.88 -6.02 -15.53
CA ASP A 161 -15.90 -6.40 -14.11
C ASP A 161 -15.26 -5.32 -13.23
N PHE A 162 -14.12 -4.75 -13.66
CA PHE A 162 -13.45 -3.65 -12.97
C PHE A 162 -14.31 -2.38 -12.98
N VAL A 163 -14.82 -1.97 -14.15
CA VAL A 163 -15.68 -0.79 -14.29
C VAL A 163 -16.92 -0.93 -13.42
N THR A 164 -17.57 -2.09 -13.43
CA THR A 164 -18.76 -2.37 -12.60
C THR A 164 -18.42 -2.29 -11.11
N ALA A 165 -17.31 -2.90 -10.68
CA ALA A 165 -16.87 -2.85 -9.30
C ALA A 165 -16.57 -1.41 -8.84
N VAL A 166 -15.93 -0.60 -9.69
CA VAL A 166 -15.67 0.82 -9.40
C VAL A 166 -16.98 1.59 -9.26
N LEU A 167 -17.94 1.41 -10.17
CA LEU A 167 -19.24 2.09 -10.12
C LEU A 167 -20.05 1.69 -8.88
N ASP A 168 -20.06 0.41 -8.51
CA ASP A 168 -20.75 -0.08 -7.31
C ASP A 168 -20.15 0.49 -6.02
N ASN A 169 -18.82 0.56 -5.94
CA ASN A 169 -18.14 1.19 -4.81
C ASN A 169 -18.37 2.70 -4.79
N LEU A 170 -18.37 3.36 -5.96
CA LEU A 170 -18.62 4.79 -6.08
C LEU A 170 -20.05 5.16 -5.66
N ALA A 171 -21.04 4.33 -6.00
CA ALA A 171 -22.42 4.51 -5.56
C ALA A 171 -22.58 4.42 -4.03
N LYS A 172 -21.81 3.55 -3.37
CA LYS A 172 -21.85 3.36 -1.91
C LYS A 172 -21.03 4.40 -1.15
N ALA A 173 -19.81 4.68 -1.62
CA ALA A 173 -18.85 5.52 -0.92
C ALA A 173 -19.05 7.01 -1.22
N GLY A 174 -19.47 7.36 -2.44
CA GLY A 174 -19.42 8.72 -2.97
C GLY A 174 -17.98 9.20 -3.19
N VAL A 175 -17.84 10.47 -3.56
CA VAL A 175 -16.53 11.13 -3.70
C VAL A 175 -16.30 12.04 -2.51
N GLN A 176 -15.19 11.86 -1.80
CA GLN A 176 -14.87 12.59 -0.58
C GLN A 176 -13.79 13.62 -0.81
N ASN A 177 -13.77 14.66 0.02
CA ASN A 177 -12.66 15.59 0.12
C ASN A 177 -11.84 15.32 1.40
N THR A 178 -10.77 16.08 1.65
CA THR A 178 -9.92 15.98 2.86
C THR A 178 -10.67 16.31 4.16
N LYS A 179 -11.86 16.90 4.07
CA LYS A 179 -12.69 17.26 5.24
C LYS A 179 -13.81 16.25 5.47
N LYS A 180 -13.95 15.84 6.74
CA LYS A 180 -14.75 14.69 7.19
C LYS A 180 -16.28 14.74 6.92
N ASN A 181 -16.81 15.82 6.35
CA ASN A 181 -18.25 15.97 6.04
C ASN A 181 -18.51 16.50 4.62
N GLU A 182 -17.48 16.71 3.82
CA GLU A 182 -17.60 17.21 2.45
C GLU A 182 -17.55 16.00 1.49
N ARG A 183 -18.73 15.55 1.05
CA ARG A 183 -18.89 14.37 0.21
C ARG A 183 -19.91 14.59 -0.90
N LEU A 184 -19.52 14.30 -2.14
CA LEU A 184 -20.43 14.17 -3.27
C LEU A 184 -21.14 12.82 -3.16
N THR A 185 -22.45 12.85 -2.95
CA THR A 185 -23.28 11.64 -2.90
C THR A 185 -24.13 11.58 -4.16
N PHE A 186 -24.08 10.45 -4.86
CA PHE A 186 -24.87 10.23 -6.06
C PHE A 186 -26.24 9.66 -5.70
N ALA A 187 -27.31 10.28 -6.21
CA ALA A 187 -28.66 9.78 -6.07
C ALA A 187 -28.91 8.58 -7.00
N THR A 188 -28.35 8.63 -8.20
CA THR A 188 -28.37 7.52 -9.17
C THR A 188 -27.06 7.48 -9.93
N ILE A 189 -26.60 6.27 -10.26
CA ILE A 189 -25.51 6.01 -11.21
C ILE A 189 -26.04 5.00 -12.23
N ARG A 190 -25.90 5.29 -13.51
CA ARG A 190 -26.35 4.44 -14.63
C ARG A 190 -25.23 4.32 -15.67
N PRO A 191 -24.90 3.10 -16.12
CA PRO A 191 -23.96 2.93 -17.23
C PRO A 191 -24.38 3.75 -18.45
N TRP A 192 -23.40 4.41 -19.08
CA TRP A 192 -23.63 5.23 -20.26
C TRP A 192 -23.46 4.35 -21.51
N PRO A 193 -24.46 4.29 -22.43
CA PRO A 193 -24.41 3.43 -23.60
C PRO A 193 -23.51 3.98 -24.73
N GLY A 194 -22.78 5.07 -24.47
CA GLY A 194 -21.86 5.68 -25.43
C GLY A 194 -20.71 4.75 -25.80
N LYS A 195 -20.15 4.96 -27.00
CA LYS A 195 -18.94 4.26 -27.46
C LYS A 195 -17.64 4.99 -27.11
N GLY A 196 -17.73 6.08 -26.36
CA GLY A 196 -16.59 6.90 -25.98
C GLY A 196 -16.00 6.48 -24.64
N HIS A 197 -15.50 7.46 -23.89
CA HIS A 197 -14.73 7.24 -22.67
C HIS A 197 -15.56 7.41 -21.39
N VAL A 198 -16.80 7.89 -21.50
CA VAL A 198 -17.71 8.01 -20.36
C VAL A 198 -18.31 6.65 -20.01
N ALA A 199 -18.03 6.17 -18.80
CA ALA A 199 -18.51 4.88 -18.31
C ALA A 199 -19.94 4.95 -17.77
N ALA A 200 -20.29 6.05 -17.08
CA ALA A 200 -21.60 6.20 -16.46
C ALA A 200 -22.06 7.66 -16.40
N GLU A 201 -23.37 7.82 -16.35
CA GLU A 201 -24.05 9.03 -15.95
C GLU A 201 -24.49 8.91 -14.49
N ALA A 202 -24.27 9.96 -13.70
CA ALA A 202 -24.77 10.05 -12.34
C ALA A 202 -25.55 11.35 -12.11
N THR A 203 -26.52 11.30 -11.19
CA THR A 203 -27.18 12.51 -10.67
C THR A 203 -26.75 12.75 -9.24
N TYR A 204 -26.51 14.01 -8.90
CA TYR A 204 -26.09 14.42 -7.55
C TYR A 204 -26.76 15.73 -7.17
N GLU A 205 -26.77 16.04 -5.87
CA GLU A 205 -27.31 17.29 -5.35
C GLU A 205 -26.15 18.24 -5.01
N GLU A 206 -26.22 19.47 -5.53
CA GLU A 206 -25.26 20.54 -5.27
C GLU A 206 -26.03 21.79 -4.86
N ALA A 207 -25.76 22.32 -3.66
CA ALA A 207 -26.47 23.49 -3.12
C ALA A 207 -28.01 23.44 -3.24
N GLY A 208 -28.62 22.25 -3.09
CA GLY A 208 -30.07 22.06 -3.21
C GLY A 208 -30.61 21.94 -4.65
N GLN A 209 -29.75 21.90 -5.66
CA GLN A 209 -30.10 21.69 -7.06
C GLN A 209 -29.63 20.32 -7.54
N GLN A 210 -30.47 19.64 -8.30
CA GLN A 210 -30.11 18.38 -8.93
C GLN A 210 -29.26 18.64 -10.19
N ARG A 211 -28.04 18.09 -10.22
CA ARG A 211 -27.09 18.21 -11.32
C ARG A 211 -26.69 16.84 -11.88
N ARG A 212 -26.08 16.85 -13.06
CA ARG A 212 -25.61 15.64 -13.76
C ARG A 212 -24.09 15.59 -13.79
N ALA A 213 -23.54 14.44 -13.42
CA ALA A 213 -22.12 14.13 -13.52
C ALA A 213 -21.90 13.02 -14.56
N ALA A 214 -20.87 13.18 -15.39
CA ALA A 214 -20.31 12.10 -16.17
C ALA A 214 -19.18 11.44 -15.37
N ILE A 215 -19.13 10.11 -15.35
CA ILE A 215 -18.10 9.34 -14.68
C ILE A 215 -17.21 8.69 -15.72
N VAL A 216 -15.90 8.91 -15.60
CA VAL A 216 -14.86 8.27 -16.41
C VAL A 216 -14.01 7.43 -15.49
N ILE A 217 -13.69 6.21 -15.90
CA ILE A 217 -12.85 5.30 -15.16
C ILE A 217 -11.56 5.13 -15.96
N GLY A 218 -10.45 5.51 -15.35
CA GLY A 218 -9.11 5.33 -15.89
C GLY A 218 -8.69 3.86 -15.93
N PRO A 219 -7.50 3.57 -16.49
CA PRO A 219 -6.99 2.21 -16.55
C PRO A 219 -6.83 1.60 -15.15
N GLU A 220 -7.10 0.29 -15.03
CA GLU A 220 -6.90 -0.46 -13.78
C GLU A 220 -5.42 -0.44 -13.36
N TYR A 221 -4.52 -0.57 -14.33
CA TYR A 221 -3.07 -0.48 -14.15
C TYR A 221 -2.54 0.62 -15.05
N GLY A 222 -2.07 1.72 -14.47
CA GLY A 222 -1.50 2.83 -15.21
C GLY A 222 -1.90 4.20 -14.66
N THR A 223 -1.69 5.22 -15.47
CA THR A 223 -2.03 6.60 -15.13
C THR A 223 -3.09 7.13 -16.08
N VAL A 224 -3.96 7.99 -15.56
CA VAL A 224 -4.89 8.76 -16.38
C VAL A 224 -4.12 9.85 -17.10
N GLY A 225 -4.10 9.80 -18.42
CA GLY A 225 -3.46 10.78 -19.30
C GLY A 225 -4.37 11.95 -19.71
N GLN A 226 -3.77 12.99 -20.31
CA GLN A 226 -4.48 14.20 -20.74
C GLN A 226 -5.50 13.93 -21.85
N GLU A 227 -5.21 12.98 -22.75
CA GLU A 227 -6.07 12.64 -23.87
C GLU A 227 -7.40 12.05 -23.43
N LEU A 228 -7.38 11.07 -22.50
CA LEU A 228 -8.57 10.46 -21.93
C LEU A 228 -9.52 11.52 -21.34
N VAL A 229 -8.97 12.44 -20.55
CA VAL A 229 -9.74 13.54 -19.94
C VAL A 229 -10.35 14.44 -21.01
N ARG A 230 -9.57 14.81 -22.03
CA ARG A 230 -10.01 15.74 -23.09
C ARG A 230 -11.13 15.13 -23.93
N GLU A 231 -10.97 13.88 -24.36
CA GLU A 231 -11.97 13.20 -25.20
C GLU A 231 -13.24 12.89 -24.39
N ALA A 232 -13.11 12.43 -23.15
CA ALA A 232 -14.28 12.23 -22.29
C ALA A 232 -15.03 13.54 -22.01
N ALA A 233 -14.31 14.64 -21.80
CA ALA A 233 -14.93 15.95 -21.63
C ALA A 233 -15.64 16.44 -22.89
N ARG A 234 -15.12 16.14 -24.08
CA ARG A 234 -15.81 16.45 -25.35
C ARG A 234 -17.12 15.68 -25.46
N GLU A 235 -17.14 14.43 -25.02
CA GLU A 235 -18.32 13.57 -25.06
C GLU A 235 -19.43 14.03 -24.08
N CYS A 236 -19.07 14.53 -22.90
CA CYS A 236 -20.05 14.87 -21.86
C CYS A 236 -20.42 16.36 -21.74
N ARG A 237 -19.68 17.27 -22.38
CA ARG A 237 -19.87 18.74 -22.28
C ARG A 237 -21.31 19.21 -22.54
N ASP A 238 -22.05 18.52 -23.40
CA ASP A 238 -23.38 18.96 -23.81
C ASP A 238 -24.46 18.62 -22.78
N TRP A 239 -24.25 17.60 -21.95
CA TRP A 239 -25.28 17.05 -21.06
C TRP A 239 -24.90 16.95 -19.59
N ALA A 240 -23.61 16.99 -19.24
CA ALA A 240 -23.11 16.94 -17.87
C ALA A 240 -22.68 18.33 -17.37
N ASP A 241 -22.91 18.57 -16.08
CA ASP A 241 -22.45 19.77 -15.36
C ASP A 241 -21.06 19.53 -14.75
N ALA A 242 -20.77 18.28 -14.35
CA ALA A 242 -19.49 17.86 -13.82
C ALA A 242 -18.95 16.59 -14.52
N LEU A 243 -17.65 16.44 -14.56
CA LEU A 243 -16.94 15.25 -15.04
C LEU A 243 -16.07 14.70 -13.91
N VAL A 244 -16.42 13.53 -13.37
CA VAL A 244 -15.64 12.83 -12.34
C VAL A 244 -14.73 11.82 -13.03
N VAL A 245 -13.43 12.10 -13.02
CA VAL A 245 -12.41 11.21 -13.57
C VAL A 245 -11.82 10.39 -12.43
N CYS A 246 -12.13 9.10 -12.39
CA CYS A 246 -11.63 8.15 -11.40
C CYS A 246 -10.32 7.51 -11.88
N GLY A 247 -9.25 7.62 -11.12
CA GLY A 247 -7.94 7.03 -11.47
C GLY A 247 -7.13 6.64 -10.24
N PHE A 248 -6.36 5.55 -10.31
CA PHE A 248 -5.37 5.23 -9.26
C PHE A 248 -4.20 6.22 -9.26
N ALA A 249 -3.82 6.69 -10.44
CA ALA A 249 -2.78 7.69 -10.65
C ALA A 249 -3.12 8.59 -11.83
N PHE A 250 -2.53 9.79 -11.86
CA PHE A 250 -2.73 10.80 -12.90
C PHE A 250 -1.38 11.28 -13.41
N ASP A 251 -1.28 11.47 -14.73
CA ASP A 251 -0.10 12.07 -15.34
C ASP A 251 0.05 13.54 -14.87
N PRO A 252 1.27 14.02 -14.55
CA PRO A 252 1.54 15.41 -14.21
C PRO A 252 1.00 16.47 -15.20
N GLN A 253 0.82 16.12 -16.47
CA GLN A 253 0.27 17.00 -17.50
C GLN A 253 -1.25 17.18 -17.40
N VAL A 254 -1.93 16.31 -16.66
CA VAL A 254 -3.36 16.44 -16.34
C VAL A 254 -3.50 17.50 -15.25
N GLY A 255 -3.32 18.76 -15.63
CA GLY A 255 -3.40 19.94 -14.74
C GLY A 255 -4.65 20.79 -14.94
N GLU A 256 -4.74 21.89 -14.18
CA GLU A 256 -5.78 22.92 -14.18
C GLU A 256 -6.26 23.38 -15.58
N THR A 257 -5.34 23.54 -16.55
CA THR A 257 -5.68 23.97 -17.93
C THR A 257 -6.46 22.90 -18.71
N THR A 258 -6.31 21.63 -18.37
CA THR A 258 -7.08 20.52 -18.96
C THR A 258 -8.46 20.39 -18.31
N MET A 259 -8.64 20.97 -17.11
CA MET A 259 -9.81 20.78 -16.25
C MET A 259 -10.86 21.89 -16.39
N ASN A 260 -10.49 23.06 -16.93
CA ASN A 260 -11.40 24.17 -17.21
C ASN A 260 -11.94 24.12 -18.65
N LEU A 261 -12.95 23.29 -18.89
CA LEU A 261 -13.60 23.12 -20.20
C LEU A 261 -14.95 23.84 -20.26
N GLY A 262 -14.90 25.18 -20.21
CA GLY A 262 -16.08 26.03 -20.27
C GLY A 262 -16.94 25.90 -19.01
N ARG A 263 -18.18 25.41 -19.14
CA ARG A 263 -19.12 25.22 -18.01
C ARG A 263 -18.92 23.89 -17.26
N LEU A 264 -18.16 22.96 -17.82
CA LEU A 264 -17.99 21.62 -17.27
C LEU A 264 -16.91 21.65 -16.18
N THR A 265 -17.29 21.29 -14.96
CA THR A 265 -16.35 21.18 -13.83
C THR A 265 -15.72 19.80 -13.82
N VAL A 266 -14.40 19.70 -14.01
CA VAL A 266 -13.72 18.39 -14.02
C VAL A 266 -13.08 18.10 -12.66
N LEU A 267 -13.42 16.96 -12.08
CA LEU A 267 -12.97 16.48 -10.77
C LEU A 267 -12.07 15.28 -10.93
N LYS A 268 -10.86 15.34 -10.35
CA LYS A 268 -9.94 14.20 -10.30
C LYS A 268 -10.20 13.41 -9.02
N ALA A 269 -10.88 12.28 -9.14
CA ALA A 269 -11.10 11.36 -8.04
C ALA A 269 -9.99 10.30 -8.03
N ARG A 270 -9.11 10.37 -7.03
CA ARG A 270 -8.11 9.34 -6.76
C ARG A 270 -8.80 8.11 -6.16
N MET A 271 -8.58 6.96 -6.78
CA MET A 271 -9.05 5.67 -6.28
C MET A 271 -8.04 5.09 -5.28
N SER A 272 -8.54 4.60 -4.13
CA SER A 272 -7.73 3.86 -3.16
C SER A 272 -7.29 2.51 -3.73
N GLN A 273 -6.05 2.11 -3.48
CA GLN A 273 -5.52 0.79 -3.84
C GLN A 273 -6.31 -0.37 -3.21
N GLU A 274 -7.10 -0.09 -2.17
CA GLU A 274 -8.03 -1.05 -1.57
C GLU A 274 -9.11 -1.52 -2.56
N LEU A 275 -9.38 -0.78 -3.66
CA LEU A 275 -10.32 -1.20 -4.71
C LEU A 275 -9.92 -2.49 -5.43
N HIS A 276 -8.64 -2.86 -5.43
CA HIS A 276 -8.21 -4.14 -5.99
C HIS A 276 -8.56 -5.35 -5.10
N ALA A 277 -8.95 -5.12 -3.84
CA ALA A 277 -9.45 -6.17 -2.97
C ALA A 277 -10.94 -6.46 -3.26
N ALA A 278 -11.33 -7.74 -3.27
CA ALA A 278 -12.68 -8.20 -3.62
C ALA A 278 -13.82 -7.56 -2.79
N ASP A 279 -13.52 -7.06 -1.59
CA ASP A 279 -14.45 -6.42 -0.65
C ASP A 279 -13.97 -5.01 -0.26
N ALA A 280 -13.60 -4.18 -1.24
CA ALA A 280 -13.01 -2.86 -1.02
C ALA A 280 -13.84 -1.94 -0.09
N TYR A 281 -15.17 -2.07 -0.08
CA TYR A 281 -16.02 -1.34 0.87
C TYR A 281 -16.35 -2.16 2.12
N LYS A 282 -15.44 -2.11 3.11
CA LYS A 282 -15.78 -2.56 4.48
C LYS A 282 -16.64 -1.50 5.16
N ALA A 283 -17.72 -1.93 5.83
CA ALA A 283 -18.57 -1.08 6.65
C ALA A 283 -17.75 -0.44 7.78
N GLY A 284 -17.21 0.75 7.53
CA GLY A 284 -16.21 1.40 8.38
C GLY A 284 -15.60 2.70 7.83
N GLY A 285 -15.84 3.04 6.56
CA GLY A 285 -15.55 4.38 6.04
C GLY A 285 -14.10 4.63 5.64
N GLY A 286 -13.50 3.72 4.86
CA GLY A 286 -12.30 4.05 4.10
C GLY A 286 -12.61 5.10 3.02
N ASN A 287 -11.66 6.01 2.78
CA ASN A 287 -11.76 7.00 1.72
C ASN A 287 -11.43 6.35 0.37
N LEU A 288 -12.41 5.68 -0.25
CA LEU A 288 -12.19 4.95 -1.51
C LEU A 288 -11.98 5.87 -2.72
N PHE A 289 -12.66 7.02 -2.74
CA PHE A 289 -12.56 8.02 -3.79
C PHE A 289 -12.33 9.38 -3.16
N VAL A 290 -11.16 9.97 -3.42
CA VAL A 290 -10.78 11.27 -2.85
C VAL A 290 -10.51 12.26 -3.97
N VAL A 291 -11.15 13.43 -3.90
CA VAL A 291 -10.72 14.60 -4.67
C VAL A 291 -9.74 15.37 -3.82
N PHE A 292 -8.48 15.32 -4.22
CA PHE A 292 -7.41 16.12 -3.64
C PHE A 292 -6.88 17.04 -4.75
N GLY A 293 -6.96 18.35 -4.55
CA GLY A 293 -6.59 19.29 -5.60
C GLY A 293 -5.09 19.50 -5.69
N GLU A 294 -4.71 20.46 -6.53
CA GLU A 294 -3.32 20.68 -6.89
C GLU A 294 -2.61 21.57 -5.86
N PRO A 295 -1.30 21.38 -5.68
CA PRO A 295 -0.53 22.29 -4.84
C PRO A 295 -0.44 23.68 -5.49
N ASP A 296 -0.77 24.72 -4.71
CA ASP A 296 -0.52 26.11 -5.05
C ASP A 296 0.89 26.50 -4.62
N ILE A 297 1.71 26.85 -5.60
CA ILE A 297 3.15 27.04 -5.43
C ILE A 297 3.57 28.34 -6.10
N ALA A 298 4.36 29.14 -5.37
CA ALA A 298 5.11 30.24 -5.94
C ALA A 298 6.55 29.81 -6.21
N LEU A 299 7.03 30.10 -7.42
CA LEU A 299 8.42 29.93 -7.80
C LEU A 299 9.09 31.30 -7.87
N ASP A 300 10.03 31.55 -6.97
CA ASP A 300 10.81 32.77 -6.92
C ASP A 300 12.25 32.52 -7.39
N ARG A 301 12.89 33.53 -7.98
CA ARG A 301 14.33 33.52 -8.29
C ARG A 301 15.05 34.52 -7.40
N THR A 302 16.11 34.06 -6.73
CA THR A 302 17.03 34.93 -5.98
C THR A 302 17.87 35.78 -6.92
N LYS A 303 18.49 36.84 -6.38
CA LYS A 303 19.40 37.72 -7.15
C LYS A 303 20.57 36.97 -7.78
N ASP A 304 20.98 35.87 -7.17
CA ASP A 304 22.09 35.02 -7.60
C ASP A 304 21.67 33.96 -8.64
N GLY A 305 20.39 33.95 -9.06
CA GLY A 305 19.85 33.04 -10.08
C GLY A 305 19.39 31.68 -9.54
N ALA A 306 19.47 31.42 -8.23
CA ALA A 306 18.92 30.22 -7.61
C ALA A 306 17.40 30.31 -7.46
N CYS A 307 16.71 29.19 -7.64
CA CYS A 307 15.27 29.05 -7.52
C CYS A 307 14.87 28.72 -6.06
N ILE A 308 13.75 29.29 -5.61
CA ILE A 308 13.10 28.99 -4.34
C ILE A 308 11.64 28.68 -4.61
N VAL A 309 11.16 27.58 -4.07
CA VAL A 309 9.77 27.11 -4.19
C VAL A 309 9.06 27.37 -2.87
N ARG A 310 7.90 28.02 -2.90
CA ARG A 310 7.07 28.28 -1.72
C ARG A 310 5.72 27.61 -1.89
N LEU A 311 5.39 26.71 -0.97
CA LEU A 311 4.08 26.09 -0.90
C LEU A 311 3.10 27.06 -0.23
N ARG A 312 2.15 27.61 -1.00
CA ARG A 312 1.09 28.49 -0.51
C ARG A 312 -0.07 27.71 0.09
N GLY A 313 -0.35 26.55 -0.48
CA GLY A 313 -1.42 25.66 -0.05
C GLY A 313 -1.70 24.57 -1.07
N VAL A 314 -2.88 23.99 -0.95
CA VAL A 314 -3.44 23.03 -1.88
C VAL A 314 -4.86 23.47 -2.20
N ASP A 315 -5.27 23.37 -3.44
CA ASP A 315 -6.65 23.61 -3.82
C ASP A 315 -7.52 22.46 -3.31
N ILE A 316 -8.60 22.82 -2.62
CA ILE A 316 -9.52 21.89 -1.98
C ILE A 316 -10.88 22.13 -2.61
N PHE A 317 -11.37 21.16 -3.39
CA PHE A 317 -12.70 21.23 -3.98
C PHE A 317 -13.75 20.80 -2.94
N ASP A 318 -14.69 21.69 -2.63
CA ASP A 318 -15.82 21.40 -1.76
C ASP A 318 -16.98 20.83 -2.60
N PRO A 319 -17.21 19.49 -2.58
CA PRO A 319 -18.26 18.85 -3.37
C PRO A 319 -19.69 19.24 -2.97
N THR A 320 -19.90 19.85 -1.80
CA THR A 320 -21.24 20.27 -1.37
C THR A 320 -21.62 21.63 -1.96
N THR A 321 -20.63 22.53 -2.12
CA THR A 321 -20.84 23.88 -2.67
C THR A 321 -20.41 24.03 -4.12
N GLY A 322 -19.61 23.11 -4.65
CA GLY A 322 -19.04 23.18 -6.00
C GLY A 322 -17.88 24.16 -6.14
N GLU A 323 -17.38 24.73 -5.03
CA GLU A 323 -16.32 25.75 -5.04
C GLU A 323 -14.95 25.13 -4.76
N VAL A 324 -13.94 25.59 -5.51
CA VAL A 324 -12.53 25.32 -5.19
C VAL A 324 -12.04 26.38 -4.21
N ARG A 325 -11.52 25.95 -3.06
CA ARG A 325 -10.99 26.82 -2.01
C ARG A 325 -9.52 26.49 -1.80
N SER A 326 -8.67 27.50 -1.66
CA SER A 326 -7.29 27.27 -1.24
C SER A 326 -7.26 26.79 0.21
N SER A 327 -6.36 25.87 0.54
CA SER A 327 -6.18 25.39 1.91
C SER A 327 -5.84 26.56 2.83
N GLY A 328 -6.62 26.74 3.90
CA GLY A 328 -6.47 27.91 4.77
C GLY A 328 -5.14 27.89 5.52
N LYS A 329 -4.83 26.78 6.19
CA LYS A 329 -3.54 26.54 6.84
C LYS A 329 -2.93 25.27 6.28
N VAL A 330 -1.85 25.45 5.52
CA VAL A 330 -1.13 24.35 4.86
C VAL A 330 -0.75 23.23 5.84
N GLU A 331 -0.42 23.55 7.09
CA GLU A 331 0.00 22.59 8.11
C GLU A 331 -1.11 21.62 8.57
N GLU A 332 -2.36 22.03 8.45
CA GLU A 332 -3.52 21.21 8.83
C GLU A 332 -3.90 20.22 7.73
N ASP A 333 -3.67 20.59 6.46
CA ASP A 333 -4.08 19.80 5.30
C ASP A 333 -2.92 19.00 4.67
N VAL A 334 -1.68 19.46 4.81
CA VAL A 334 -0.47 18.84 4.23
C VAL A 334 0.37 18.19 5.32
N ALA A 335 0.60 16.89 5.18
CA ALA A 335 1.51 16.16 6.05
C ALA A 335 2.98 16.40 5.65
N CYS A 336 3.27 16.24 4.36
CA CYS A 336 4.60 16.49 3.79
C CYS A 336 4.53 16.92 2.34
N TRP A 337 5.62 17.54 1.86
CA TRP A 337 5.80 17.90 0.47
C TRP A 337 7.24 17.68 0.02
N PHE A 338 7.39 17.34 -1.25
CA PHE A 338 8.63 16.94 -1.89
C PHE A 338 8.88 17.78 -3.13
N VAL A 339 10.13 18.12 -3.37
CA VAL A 339 10.55 18.89 -4.55
C VAL A 339 11.56 18.08 -5.35
N ASP A 340 11.24 17.90 -6.62
CA ASP A 340 12.16 17.49 -7.65
C ASP A 340 12.69 18.74 -8.38
N THR A 341 13.95 19.08 -8.14
CA THR A 341 14.56 20.34 -8.60
C THR A 341 15.00 20.35 -10.06
N ASP A 342 14.90 19.23 -10.78
CA ASP A 342 15.34 19.05 -12.17
C ASP A 342 14.62 17.82 -12.76
N TYR A 343 13.31 17.96 -12.93
CA TYR A 343 12.40 16.88 -13.32
C TYR A 343 12.57 16.56 -14.80
N ASP A 344 12.76 15.30 -15.14
CA ASP A 344 13.04 14.84 -16.51
C ASP A 344 11.78 14.65 -17.36
N GLY A 345 10.61 14.53 -16.74
CA GLY A 345 9.33 14.26 -17.40
C GLY A 345 8.81 12.85 -17.20
N ASP A 346 9.64 11.93 -16.70
CA ASP A 346 9.32 10.51 -16.62
C ASP A 346 9.24 10.05 -15.16
N SER A 347 10.23 10.40 -14.35
CA SER A 347 10.37 9.90 -12.98
C SER A 347 10.50 11.02 -11.96
N PHE A 348 9.75 10.92 -10.86
CA PHE A 348 9.83 11.90 -9.78
C PHE A 348 10.92 11.50 -8.80
N PHE A 349 11.99 12.31 -8.70
CA PHE A 349 13.06 12.10 -7.74
C PHE A 349 12.94 13.07 -6.57
N VAL A 350 12.76 12.53 -5.36
CA VAL A 350 12.73 13.34 -4.13
C VAL A 350 14.13 13.89 -3.86
N ARG A 351 14.39 15.14 -4.28
CA ARG A 351 15.67 15.83 -4.02
C ARG A 351 15.62 16.69 -2.76
N GLN A 352 14.44 17.21 -2.43
CA GLN A 352 14.18 17.89 -1.16
C GLN A 352 12.87 17.40 -0.57
N ALA A 353 12.81 17.33 0.76
CA ALA A 353 11.63 16.88 1.49
C ALA A 353 11.37 17.75 2.71
N TYR A 354 10.08 18.01 2.95
CA TYR A 354 9.62 18.90 4.01
C TYR A 354 8.37 18.34 4.67
N PHE A 355 8.23 18.53 5.98
CA PHE A 355 7.18 17.96 6.79
C PHE A 355 6.45 19.09 7.51
N LEU A 356 5.17 19.28 7.22
CA LEU A 356 4.36 20.38 7.78
C LEU A 356 3.35 19.89 8.84
N GLY A 357 3.23 18.57 9.02
CA GLY A 357 2.15 17.98 9.81
C GLY A 357 2.24 18.20 11.33
N GLY A 358 1.13 18.66 11.92
CA GLY A 358 0.97 19.06 13.33
C GLY A 358 0.94 17.96 14.41
N LYS A 359 1.65 16.84 14.23
CA LYS A 359 1.77 15.76 15.25
C LYS A 359 3.21 15.39 15.56
N ASP A 360 4.08 16.39 15.54
CA ASP A 360 5.50 16.31 15.84
C ASP A 360 6.15 14.96 15.41
N PRO A 361 6.26 14.73 14.09
CA PRO A 361 6.84 13.50 13.52
C PRO A 361 8.19 13.13 14.15
N PHE A 362 8.90 14.13 14.68
CA PHE A 362 10.19 14.03 15.36
C PHE A 362 10.20 13.04 16.52
N GLU A 363 9.24 13.08 17.45
CA GLU A 363 9.26 12.19 18.63
C GLU A 363 9.14 10.72 18.22
N LYS A 364 8.29 10.42 17.24
CA LYS A 364 8.11 9.07 16.71
C LYS A 364 9.34 8.59 15.92
N LEU A 365 9.91 9.47 15.09
CA LEU A 365 11.05 9.12 14.25
C LEU A 365 12.34 8.98 15.07
N LYS A 366 12.58 9.86 16.05
CA LYS A 366 13.69 9.78 17.02
C LYS A 366 13.63 8.49 17.82
N THR A 367 12.44 8.14 18.31
CA THR A 367 12.21 6.86 19.01
C THR A 367 12.49 5.66 18.10
N ALA A 368 12.10 5.72 16.82
CA ALA A 368 12.30 4.63 15.87
C ALA A 368 13.76 4.47 15.42
N LEU A 369 14.46 5.58 15.13
CA LEU A 369 15.83 5.57 14.61
C LEU A 369 16.88 5.37 15.70
N LYS A 370 16.54 5.60 16.98
CA LYS A 370 17.46 5.49 18.13
C LYS A 370 18.79 6.24 17.92
N ALA A 371 18.76 7.33 17.18
CA ALA A 371 19.94 8.11 16.79
C ALA A 371 19.86 9.53 17.35
N GLU A 372 21.03 10.12 17.64
CA GLU A 372 21.15 11.56 17.86
C GLU A 372 21.02 12.26 16.52
N VAL A 373 19.91 12.98 16.33
CA VAL A 373 19.64 13.78 15.13
C VAL A 373 19.88 15.24 15.48
N ASP A 374 20.63 15.96 14.64
CA ASP A 374 20.85 17.40 14.77
C ASP A 374 19.51 18.16 14.63
N GLU A 375 19.09 18.78 15.73
CA GLU A 375 17.84 19.53 15.84
C GLU A 375 17.81 20.73 14.90
N ALA A 376 18.96 21.38 14.67
CA ALA A 376 19.06 22.52 13.75
C ALA A 376 18.81 22.07 12.30
N ALA A 377 19.43 20.97 11.86
CA ALA A 377 19.20 20.42 10.53
C ALA A 377 17.73 19.99 10.32
N TRP A 378 17.10 19.42 11.34
CA TRP A 378 15.71 18.94 11.26
C TRP A 378 14.68 20.08 11.25
N SER A 379 14.94 21.16 12.00
CA SER A 379 14.08 22.36 12.03
C SER A 379 13.86 22.95 10.63
N THR A 380 14.88 22.85 9.75
CA THR A 380 14.79 23.33 8.37
C THR A 380 13.87 22.49 7.47
N LEU A 381 13.47 21.29 7.89
CA LEU A 381 12.52 20.45 7.15
C LEU A 381 11.06 20.85 7.46
N TYR A 382 10.79 21.58 8.53
CA TYR A 382 9.49 22.17 8.84
C TYR A 382 9.32 23.53 8.17
N ALA A 383 9.53 23.57 6.86
CA ALA A 383 9.48 24.79 6.08
C ALA A 383 8.45 24.69 4.94
N LYS A 384 7.74 25.79 4.73
CA LYS A 384 6.90 26.02 3.53
C LYS A 384 7.71 26.53 2.35
N GLU A 385 8.95 26.96 2.60
CA GLU A 385 9.88 27.44 1.60
C GLU A 385 11.01 26.44 1.42
N SER A 386 11.32 26.15 0.16
CA SER A 386 12.41 25.26 -0.17
C SER A 386 13.76 25.94 0.08
N ARG A 387 14.79 25.13 0.36
CA ARG A 387 16.17 25.57 0.27
C ARG A 387 16.46 26.03 -1.17
N PRO A 388 17.26 27.09 -1.37
CA PRO A 388 17.64 27.54 -2.70
C PRO A 388 18.32 26.41 -3.49
N PHE A 389 17.98 26.27 -4.76
CA PHE A 389 18.58 25.29 -5.67
C PHE A 389 18.93 25.93 -7.03
N PRO A 390 19.95 25.43 -7.75
CA PRO A 390 20.30 25.95 -9.07
C PRO A 390 19.15 25.74 -10.06
N ALA A 391 19.09 26.56 -11.10
CA ALA A 391 18.09 26.38 -12.15
C ALA A 391 18.18 24.96 -12.78
N PRO A 392 17.03 24.29 -13.02
CA PRO A 392 17.00 22.95 -13.59
C PRO A 392 17.61 22.93 -15.00
N LYS A 393 18.36 21.88 -15.33
CA LYS A 393 18.89 21.66 -16.68
C LYS A 393 17.79 21.25 -17.65
N SER A 394 16.79 20.51 -17.16
CA SER A 394 15.61 20.08 -17.91
C SER A 394 14.62 21.23 -18.17
N GLY A 395 14.83 22.39 -17.53
CA GLY A 395 13.90 23.52 -17.55
C GLY A 395 12.58 23.25 -16.81
N ARG A 396 12.50 22.19 -16.00
CA ARG A 396 11.28 21.80 -15.27
C ARG A 396 11.59 21.41 -13.83
N ILE A 397 10.63 21.71 -12.95
CA ILE A 397 10.60 21.20 -11.58
C ILE A 397 9.26 20.50 -11.34
N ALA A 398 9.24 19.55 -10.42
CA ALA A 398 8.00 18.92 -9.97
C ALA A 398 7.88 19.06 -8.46
N VAL A 399 6.66 19.31 -7.99
CA VAL A 399 6.37 19.38 -6.57
C VAL A 399 5.23 18.42 -6.26
N LYS A 400 5.47 17.53 -5.31
CA LYS A 400 4.49 16.56 -4.82
C LYS A 400 4.12 16.90 -3.39
N VAL A 401 2.83 16.88 -3.09
CA VAL A 401 2.26 17.15 -1.77
C VAL A 401 1.47 15.92 -1.33
N ILE A 402 1.59 15.55 -0.06
CA ILE A 402 0.90 14.42 0.55
C ILE A 402 0.11 14.92 1.76
N ASN A 403 -1.17 14.57 1.82
CA ASN A 403 -2.04 14.90 2.94
C ASN A 403 -1.86 13.92 4.12
N HIS A 404 -2.57 14.16 5.23
CA HIS A 404 -2.52 13.28 6.42
C HIS A 404 -3.16 11.91 6.23
N TYR A 405 -3.89 11.72 5.14
CA TYR A 405 -4.55 10.46 4.79
C TYR A 405 -3.71 9.60 3.83
N GLY A 406 -2.57 10.13 3.34
CA GLY A 406 -1.69 9.45 2.39
C GLY A 406 -2.03 9.72 0.92
N ASP A 407 -3.00 10.59 0.63
CA ASP A 407 -3.29 11.01 -0.74
C ASP A 407 -2.23 11.99 -1.22
N GLU A 408 -1.82 11.82 -2.47
CA GLU A 408 -0.79 12.62 -3.10
C GLU A 408 -1.34 13.46 -4.26
N ALA A 409 -0.82 14.67 -4.40
CA ALA A 409 -1.01 15.53 -5.57
C ALA A 409 0.36 15.99 -6.07
N MET A 410 0.51 16.11 -7.38
CA MET A 410 1.76 16.57 -7.98
C MET A 410 1.47 17.61 -9.05
N ARG A 411 2.33 18.63 -9.14
CA ARG A 411 2.30 19.64 -10.19
C ARG A 411 3.70 19.88 -10.73
N VAL A 412 3.78 20.01 -12.05
CA VAL A 412 5.03 20.29 -12.78
C VAL A 412 5.03 21.73 -13.23
N PHE A 413 6.16 22.41 -13.03
CA PHE A 413 6.37 23.80 -13.40
C PHE A 413 7.51 23.90 -14.40
N LYS A 414 7.33 24.71 -15.43
CA LYS A 414 8.42 25.09 -16.33
C LYS A 414 9.17 26.27 -15.73
N VAL A 415 10.48 26.12 -15.61
CA VAL A 415 11.41 27.16 -15.16
C VAL A 415 12.09 27.71 -16.41
N GLY A 416 11.50 28.75 -16.98
CA GLY A 416 11.97 29.42 -18.20
C GLY A 416 11.61 30.87 -18.17
#